data_AF-A6EQR6-F1
#
_entry.id   AF-A6EQR6-F1
#
_cell.length_a   1.000
_cell.length_b   1.000
_cell.length_c   1.000
_cell.angle_alpha   90.00
_cell.angle_beta   90.00
_cell.angle_gamma   90.00
#
_symmetry.space_group_name_H-M   'P 1'
#
loop_
_entity.id
_entity.type
_entity.pdbx_description
1 polymer ?
#
loop_
_entity_poly.entity_id
_entity_poly.type
_entity_poly.pdbx_seq_one_letter_code
_entity_poly.pdbx_strand_id
1 'polypeptide(L)' 'MTKKRSNFLEMYSELDDSETLKELLYINTLKVEKLEKIRANTSKLIWWLIVIPIFIFVMALFLGNR' A
#
# COMPACT_ATOMS: atom_id res chain seq x y z
N MET A 1 11.29 28.09 -4.97
CA MET A 1 11.38 26.73 -4.37
C MET A 1 10.04 26.34 -3.77
N THR A 2 9.58 25.11 -3.94
CA THR A 2 8.32 24.62 -3.36
C THR A 2 8.43 24.51 -1.83
N LYS A 3 7.39 24.87 -1.07
CA LYS A 3 7.36 24.81 0.41
C LYS A 3 7.87 23.47 0.98
N LYS A 4 7.49 22.35 0.35
CA LYS A 4 7.94 21.00 0.71
C LYS A 4 9.46 20.81 0.60
N ARG A 5 10.09 21.44 -0.37
CA ARG A 5 11.55 21.36 -0.60
C ARG A 5 12.32 22.21 0.41
N SER A 6 11.76 23.35 0.84
CA SER A 6 12.35 24.19 1.88
C SER A 6 12.41 23.46 3.23
N ASN A 7 11.29 22.85 3.63
CA ASN A 7 11.22 22.11 4.90
C ASN A 7 12.11 20.86 4.88
N PHE A 8 12.28 20.23 3.71
CA PHE A 8 13.22 19.13 3.55
C PHE A 8 14.66 19.63 3.74
N LEU A 9 15.05 20.71 3.07
CA LEU A 9 16.39 21.27 3.23
C LEU A 9 16.68 21.70 4.67
N GLU A 10 15.69 22.23 5.39
CA GLU A 10 15.83 22.61 6.80
C GLU A 10 15.97 21.39 7.72
N MET A 11 15.12 20.36 7.53
CA MET A 11 15.11 19.16 8.37
C MET A 11 16.33 18.26 8.20
N TYR A 12 16.99 18.32 7.03
CA TYR A 12 18.20 17.56 6.72
C TYR A 12 19.44 18.46 6.57
N SER A 13 19.36 19.74 6.98
CA SER A 13 20.46 20.71 6.81
C SER A 13 21.73 20.34 7.60
N GLU A 14 21.57 19.57 8.68
CA GLU A 14 22.64 19.14 9.57
C GLU A 14 23.20 17.75 9.21
N LEU A 15 22.59 17.05 8.25
CA LEU A 15 22.96 15.68 7.88
C LEU A 15 23.86 15.69 6.64
N ASP A 16 24.89 14.83 6.64
CA ASP A 16 25.71 14.60 5.46
C ASP A 16 24.87 13.95 4.34
N ASP A 17 25.29 14.11 3.07
CA ASP A 17 24.54 13.62 1.91
C ASP A 17 24.26 12.11 2.02
N SER A 18 25.21 11.34 2.55
CA SER A 18 25.08 9.90 2.81
C SER A 18 24.04 9.57 3.90
N GLU A 19 23.96 10.39 4.95
CA GLU A 19 23.00 10.20 6.05
C GLU A 19 21.59 10.56 5.61
N THR A 20 21.45 11.66 4.87
CA THR A 20 20.18 12.07 4.23
C THR A 20 19.65 10.94 3.34
N LEU A 21 20.52 10.28 2.59
CA LEU A 21 20.15 9.19 1.69
C LEU A 21 19.67 7.95 2.47
N LYS A 22 20.32 7.60 3.58
CA LYS A 22 19.90 6.50 4.47
C LYS A 22 18.55 6.77 5.12
N GLU A 23 18.34 7.98 5.63
CA GLU A 23 17.05 8.36 6.23
C GLU A 23 15.92 8.35 5.19
N LEU A 24 16.19 8.86 3.99
CA LEU A 24 15.20 8.86 2.91
C LEU A 24 14.86 7.44 2.47
N LEU A 25 15.85 6.54 2.46
CA LEU A 25 15.63 5.10 2.24
C LEU A 25 14.74 4.50 3.33
N TYR A 26 15.04 4.78 4.59
CA TYR A 26 14.29 4.28 5.75
C TYR A 26 12.83 4.79 5.77
N ILE A 27 12.59 6.05 5.45
CA ILE A 27 11.23 6.59 5.35
C ILE A 27 10.47 5.92 4.20
N ASN A 28 11.13 5.63 3.08
CA ASN A 28 10.51 4.93 1.97
C ASN A 28 10.20 3.47 2.31
N THR A 29 11.08 2.74 3.00
CA THR A 29 10.79 1.36 3.41
C THR A 29 9.58 1.30 4.34
N LEU A 30 9.47 2.23 5.30
CA LEU A 30 8.30 2.35 6.17
C LEU A 30 7.00 2.63 5.40
N LYS A 31 7.06 3.44 4.33
CA LYS A 31 5.90 3.70 3.47
C LYS A 31 5.50 2.46 2.68
N VAL A 32 6.47 1.76 2.10
CA VAL A 32 6.22 0.52 1.34
C VAL A 32 5.57 -0.53 2.24
N GLU A 33 6.09 -0.74 3.45
CA GLU A 33 5.53 -1.72 4.39
C GLU A 33 4.06 -1.40 4.75
N LYS A 34 3.74 -0.12 4.96
CA LYS A 34 2.35 0.32 5.18
C LYS A 34 1.46 0.05 3.97
N LEU A 35 1.95 0.33 2.76
CA LEU A 35 1.21 0.08 1.52
C LEU A 35 0.99 -1.42 1.29
N GLU A 36 1.96 -2.26 1.62
CA GLU A 36 1.82 -3.72 1.54
C GLU A 36 0.77 -4.25 2.52
N LYS A 37 0.75 -3.75 3.75
CA LYS A 37 -0.29 -4.08 4.74
C LYS A 37 -1.67 -3.69 4.24
N ILE A 38 -1.82 -2.48 3.69
CA ILE A 38 -3.08 -2.03 3.08
C ILE A 38 -3.46 -2.93 1.90
N ARG A 39 -2.52 -3.20 0.98
CA ARG A 39 -2.73 -4.07 -0.18
C ARG A 39 -3.19 -5.46 0.24
N ALA A 40 -2.59 -6.04 1.28
CA ALA A 40 -2.97 -7.34 1.80
C ALA A 40 -4.39 -7.33 2.38
N ASN A 41 -4.76 -6.28 3.13
CA ASN A 41 -6.11 -6.12 3.66
C ASN A 41 -7.15 -5.90 2.55
N THR A 42 -6.85 -5.06 1.56
CA THR A 42 -7.69 -4.84 0.39
C THR A 42 -7.86 -6.13 -0.43
N SER A 43 -6.78 -6.90 -0.59
CA SER A 43 -6.83 -8.19 -1.29
C SER A 43 -7.75 -9.19 -0.56
N LYS A 44 -7.66 -9.29 0.76
CA LYS A 44 -8.58 -10.10 1.57
C LYS A 44 -10.03 -9.62 1.45
N LEU A 45 -10.24 -8.31 1.50
CA LEU A 45 -11.57 -7.71 1.35
C LEU A 45 -12.19 -8.05 -0.02
N ILE A 46 -11.42 -7.93 -1.10
CA ILE A 46 -11.85 -8.28 -2.46
C ILE A 46 -12.22 -9.76 -2.54
N TRP A 47 -11.42 -10.63 -1.93
CA TRP A 47 -11.69 -12.07 -1.92
C TRP A 47 -13.04 -12.37 -1.26
N TRP A 48 -13.35 -11.70 -0.15
CA TRP A 48 -14.62 -11.89 0.54
C TRP A 48 -15.81 -11.23 -0.17
N LEU A 49 -15.64 -10.02 -0.70
CA LEU A 49 -16.74 -9.23 -1.28
C LEU A 49 -17.07 -9.59 -2.73
N ILE A 50 -16.10 -10.06 -3.50
CA ILE A 50 -16.26 -10.28 -4.95
C ILE A 50 -16.16 -11.77 -5.27
N VAL A 51 -15.11 -12.45 -4.82
CA VAL A 51 -14.86 -13.84 -5.22
C VAL A 51 -15.91 -14.78 -4.63
N ILE A 52 -16.23 -14.65 -3.33
CA ILE A 52 -17.23 -15.51 -2.67
C ILE A 52 -18.63 -15.35 -3.31
N PRO A 53 -19.18 -14.13 -3.51
CA PRO A 53 -20.49 -13.99 -4.13
C PRO A 53 -20.55 -14.50 -5.56
N ILE A 54 -19.50 -14.27 -6.36
CA ILE A 54 -19.44 -14.80 -7.73
C ILE A 54 -19.44 -16.34 -7.70
N PHE A 55 -18.66 -16.94 -6.81
CA PHE A 55 -18.60 -18.39 -6.69
C PHE A 55 -19.96 -18.99 -6.30
N ILE A 56 -20.65 -18.38 -5.32
CA ILE A 56 -22.00 -18.79 -4.91
C ILE A 56 -22.98 -18.66 -6.07
N PHE A 57 -22.94 -17.54 -6.79
CA PHE A 57 -23.83 -17.30 -7.93
C PHE A 57 -23.64 -18.36 -9.03
N VAL A 58 -22.38 -18.66 -9.37
CA VAL A 58 -22.06 -19.71 -10.35
C VAL A 58 -22.55 -21.08 -9.87
N MET A 59 -22.29 -21.45 -8.61
CA MET A 59 -22.80 -22.71 -8.07
C MET A 59 -24.33 -22.81 -8.11
N ALA A 60 -25.03 -21.71 -7.78
CA ALA A 60 -26.49 -21.67 -7.81
C ALA A 60 -27.04 -21.90 -9.23
N LEU A 61 -26.41 -21.32 -10.26
CA LEU A 61 -26.80 -21.56 -11.65
C LEU A 61 -26.59 -23.02 -12.07
N PHE A 62 -25.46 -23.64 -11.70
CA PHE A 62 -25.19 -25.03 -12.05
C PHE A 62 -26.08 -26.04 -11.32
N LEU A 63 -26.40 -25.79 -10.05
CA LEU A 63 -27.27 -26.66 -9.24
C LEU A 63 -28.76 -26.48 -9.60
N GLY A 64 -29.20 -25.27 -9.96
CA GLY A 64 -30.59 -24.97 -10.32
C GLY A 64 -30.99 -25.39 -11.74
N ASN A 65 -30.02 -25.65 -12.63
CA ASN A 65 -30.27 -26.14 -14.00
C ASN A 65 -30.34 -27.68 -14.11
N ARG A 66 -30.39 -28.39 -12.97
CA ARG A 66 -30.59 -29.84 -12.87
C ARG A 66 -31.93 -30.12 -12.22
#